data_AF-A0A9E4YX55-F1
#
_entry.id   AF-A0A9E4YX55-F1
#
_cell.length_a   1.000
_cell.length_b   1.000
_cell.length_c   1.000
_cell.angle_alpha   90.00
_cell.angle_beta   90.00
_cell.angle_gamma   90.00
#
_symmetry.space_group_name_H-M   'P 1'
#
loop_
_entity.id
_entity.type
_entity.pdbx_description
1 polymer ?
#
loop_
_entity_poly.entity_id
_entity_poly.type
_entity_poly.pdbx_seq_one_letter_code
_entity_poly.pdbx_strand_id
1 'polypeptide(L)'
;MRICSLLPSATEMVYALGLGDQLVGVSHTCDYPNEAADKPVVSRSLRGISHLDSAEIDGIIQQARANNNPLYWIDGELLRELKPDLIITQELCEVCAVGSGSVYETAARVLDYQPVIISVRPAG
;
A
#
# COMPACT_ATOMS: atom_id res chain seq x y z
N MET A 1 17.94 -0.93 -7.35
CA MET A 1 17.00 -1.51 -6.38
C MET A 1 15.59 -1.24 -6.87
N ARG A 2 14.62 -2.10 -6.57
CA ARG A 2 13.22 -1.98 -6.96
C ARG A 2 12.38 -1.69 -5.72
N ILE A 3 11.79 -0.50 -5.64
CA ILE A 3 11.06 -0.02 -4.46
C ILE A 3 9.55 -0.07 -4.75
N CYS A 4 8.78 -0.66 -3.86
CA CYS A 4 7.33 -0.53 -3.83
C CYS A 4 6.93 0.28 -2.59
N SER A 5 6.15 1.35 -2.76
CA SER A 5 5.71 2.21 -1.65
C SER A 5 4.20 2.21 -1.54
N LEU A 6 3.68 1.70 -0.42
CA LEU A 6 2.23 1.59 -0.17
C LEU A 6 1.68 2.72 0.72
N LEU A 7 2.43 3.82 0.83
CA LEU A 7 2.16 4.96 1.70
C LEU A 7 2.49 6.25 0.93
N PRO A 8 1.56 7.22 0.78
CA PRO A 8 1.82 8.47 0.06
C PRO A 8 3.07 9.21 0.53
N SER A 9 3.21 9.45 1.84
CA SER A 9 4.38 10.14 2.38
C SER A 9 5.70 9.40 2.13
N ALA A 10 5.71 8.06 2.09
CA ALA A 10 6.88 7.29 1.71
C ALA A 10 7.20 7.42 0.22
N THR A 11 6.19 7.47 -0.63
CA THR A 11 6.37 7.75 -2.06
C THR A 11 7.01 9.11 -2.25
N GLU A 12 6.51 10.15 -1.59
CA GLU A 12 7.07 11.50 -1.63
C GLU A 12 8.53 11.52 -1.16
N MET A 13 8.85 10.81 -0.07
CA MET A 13 10.22 10.67 0.42
C MET A 13 11.14 10.00 -0.60
N VAL A 14 10.69 8.94 -1.27
CA VAL A 14 11.47 8.25 -2.32
C VAL A 14 11.82 9.22 -3.46
N TYR A 15 10.86 10.03 -3.89
CA TYR A 15 11.12 11.06 -4.91
C TYR A 15 12.03 12.18 -4.42
N ALA A 16 11.82 12.68 -3.19
CA ALA A 16 12.64 13.72 -2.59
C ALA A 16 14.11 13.30 -2.44
N LEU A 17 14.36 11.99 -2.27
CA LEU A 17 15.71 11.40 -2.22
C LEU A 17 16.32 11.15 -3.61
N GLY A 18 15.63 11.51 -4.70
CA GLY A 18 16.11 11.28 -6.07
C GLY A 18 16.01 9.82 -6.53
N LEU A 19 15.18 9.00 -5.88
CA LEU A 19 15.04 7.56 -6.13
C LEU A 19 13.79 7.20 -6.96
N GLY A 20 13.14 8.18 -7.59
CA GLY A 20 11.88 7.98 -8.35
C GLY A 20 11.97 6.94 -9.49
N ASP A 21 13.13 6.80 -10.12
CA ASP A 21 13.37 5.77 -11.15
C ASP A 21 13.40 4.35 -10.57
N GLN A 22 13.67 4.22 -9.27
CA GLN A 22 13.68 2.95 -8.56
C GLN A 22 12.30 2.58 -8.01
N LEU A 23 11.34 3.50 -8.01
CA LEU A 23 9.96 3.23 -7.61
C LEU A 23 9.25 2.46 -8.73
N VAL A 24 8.90 1.20 -8.46
CA VAL A 24 8.27 0.28 -9.42
C VAL A 24 6.79 0.05 -9.16
N GLY A 25 6.27 0.43 -7.99
CA GLY A 25 4.87 0.27 -7.65
C GLY A 25 4.45 1.15 -6.49
N VAL A 26 3.17 1.54 -6.49
CA VAL A 26 2.58 2.46 -5.51
C VAL A 26 1.22 1.98 -4.99
N SER A 27 0.70 2.57 -3.90
CA SER A 27 -0.72 2.40 -3.54
C SER A 27 -1.63 3.32 -4.38
N HIS A 28 -2.93 3.03 -4.37
CA HIS A 28 -3.94 3.82 -5.07
C HIS A 28 -4.08 5.27 -4.58
N THR A 29 -3.47 5.63 -3.44
CA THR A 29 -3.49 6.99 -2.89
C THR A 29 -2.19 7.75 -3.14
N CYS A 30 -1.18 7.14 -3.77
CA CYS A 30 0.08 7.80 -4.06
C CYS A 30 -0.01 8.50 -5.43
N ASP A 31 -0.24 9.80 -5.42
CA ASP A 31 -0.46 10.62 -6.62
C ASP A 31 0.51 11.80 -6.75
N TYR A 32 1.43 11.96 -5.79
CA TYR A 32 2.43 13.03 -5.76
C TYR A 32 3.87 12.50 -5.61
N PRO A 33 4.87 13.07 -6.33
CA PRO A 33 4.72 14.04 -7.42
C PRO A 33 3.98 13.43 -8.62
N ASN A 34 3.63 14.21 -9.65
CA ASN A 34 2.77 13.73 -10.75
C ASN A 34 3.29 12.43 -11.39
N GLU A 35 4.61 12.24 -11.44
CA GLU A 35 5.27 11.04 -11.95
C GLU A 35 4.95 9.77 -11.13
N ALA A 36 4.50 9.91 -9.88
CA ALA A 36 4.04 8.81 -9.04
C ALA A 36 2.71 8.24 -9.53
N ALA A 37 1.83 9.08 -10.09
CA ALA A 37 0.54 8.67 -10.63
C ALA A 37 0.68 7.77 -11.87
N ASP A 38 1.81 7.83 -12.56
CA ASP A 38 2.13 6.98 -13.71
C ASP A 38 2.66 5.59 -13.29
N LYS A 39 2.91 5.37 -12.00
CA LYS A 39 3.45 4.10 -11.50
C LYS A 39 2.35 3.04 -11.39
N PRO A 40 2.68 1.75 -11.58
CA PRO A 40 1.74 0.65 -11.36
C PRO A 40 1.16 0.70 -9.94
N VAL A 41 -0.17 0.66 -9.85
CA VAL A 41 -0.90 0.65 -8.58
C VAL A 41 -1.04 -0.78 -8.09
N VAL A 42 -0.37 -1.10 -6.98
CA VAL A 42 -0.25 -2.45 -6.40
C VAL A 42 -1.28 -2.72 -5.31
N SER A 43 -2.02 -1.69 -4.87
CA SER A 43 -3.13 -1.87 -3.93
C SER A 43 -4.49 -1.68 -4.60
N ARG A 44 -5.46 -2.45 -4.16
CA ARG A 44 -6.86 -2.33 -4.55
C ARG A 44 -7.70 -1.97 -3.33
N SER A 45 -8.74 -1.20 -3.55
CA SER A 45 -9.77 -0.88 -2.55
C SER A 45 -11.09 -1.53 -2.97
N LEU A 46 -11.97 -1.78 -2.00
CA LEU A 46 -13.34 -2.16 -2.28
C LEU A 46 -13.96 -1.12 -3.24
N ARG A 47 -14.49 -1.58 -4.38
CA ARG A 47 -15.14 -0.68 -5.34
C ARG A 47 -16.37 -0.04 -4.69
N GLY A 48 -16.48 1.28 -4.80
CA GLY A 48 -17.71 2.02 -4.46
C GLY A 48 -17.69 2.78 -3.13
N ILE A 49 -16.62 2.72 -2.33
CA ILE A 49 -16.57 3.51 -1.07
C ILE A 49 -16.23 4.99 -1.32
N SER A 50 -15.60 5.32 -2.46
CA SER A 50 -15.11 6.67 -2.76
C SER A 50 -16.20 7.72 -3.04
N HIS A 51 -17.44 7.29 -3.28
CA HIS A 51 -18.59 8.18 -3.56
C HIS A 51 -19.56 8.29 -2.37
N LEU A 52 -19.28 7.58 -1.28
CA LEU A 52 -20.11 7.56 -0.09
C LEU A 52 -19.78 8.74 0.82
N ASP A 53 -20.74 9.14 1.65
CA ASP A 53 -20.48 10.14 2.67
C ASP A 53 -19.61 9.57 3.82
N SER A 54 -19.07 10.46 4.65
CA SER A 54 -18.20 10.03 5.75
C SER A 54 -18.89 9.10 6.76
N ALA A 55 -20.19 9.25 6.99
CA ALA A 55 -20.92 8.41 7.94
C ALA A 55 -21.12 6.98 7.40
N GLU A 56 -21.39 6.86 6.10
CA GLU A 56 -21.46 5.59 5.38
C GLU A 56 -20.09 4.89 5.34
N ILE A 57 -19.02 5.65 5.07
CA ILE A 57 -17.63 5.14 5.12
C ILE A 57 -17.31 4.61 6.52
N ASP A 58 -17.64 5.37 7.57
CA ASP A 58 -17.40 4.95 8.96
C ASP A 58 -18.16 3.66 9.31
N GLY A 59 -19.40 3.51 8.84
CA GLY A 59 -20.18 2.28 9.01
C GLY A 59 -19.53 1.08 8.35
N ILE A 60 -19.03 1.25 7.12
CA ILE A 60 -18.30 0.21 6.38
C ILE A 60 -16.98 -0.15 7.07
N ILE A 61 -16.23 0.83 7.56
CA ILE A 61 -14.99 0.62 8.33
C ILE A 61 -15.29 -0.16 9.61
N GLN A 62 -16.34 0.20 10.34
CA GLN A 62 -16.73 -0.51 11.57
C GLN A 62 -17.14 -1.96 11.29
N GLN A 63 -17.91 -2.22 10.24
CA GLN A 63 -18.29 -3.57 9.85
C GLN A 63 -17.09 -4.40 9.38
N ALA A 64 -16.19 -3.80 8.61
CA ALA A 64 -14.95 -4.43 8.16
C ALA A 64 -14.07 -4.87 9.34
N ARG A 65 -13.93 -4.00 10.36
CA ARG A 65 -13.25 -4.33 11.62
C ARG A 65 -13.92 -5.49 12.35
N ALA A 66 -15.24 -5.45 12.50
CA ALA A 66 -15.99 -6.48 13.23
C ALA A 66 -15.88 -7.87 12.58
N ASN A 67 -15.75 -7.91 11.25
CA ASN A 67 -15.74 -9.14 10.47
C ASN A 67 -14.34 -9.57 9.98
N ASN A 68 -13.26 -8.89 10.40
CA ASN A 68 -11.90 -9.09 9.88
C ASN A 68 -11.83 -9.08 8.34
N ASN A 69 -12.63 -8.24 7.70
CA ASN A 69 -12.64 -8.12 6.25
C ASN A 69 -11.79 -6.91 5.84
N PRO A 70 -10.63 -7.09 5.17
CA PRO A 70 -9.81 -5.96 4.78
C PRO A 70 -10.49 -5.13 3.67
N LEU A 71 -10.56 -3.81 3.85
CA LEU A 71 -11.09 -2.90 2.81
C LEU A 71 -10.11 -2.70 1.65
N TYR A 72 -8.84 -3.02 1.88
CA TYR A 72 -7.75 -2.86 0.93
C TYR A 72 -6.94 -4.15 0.85
N TRP A 73 -6.52 -4.53 -0.35
CA TRP A 73 -5.68 -5.71 -0.56
C TRP A 73 -4.57 -5.41 -1.57
N ILE A 74 -3.56 -6.28 -1.57
CA ILE A 74 -2.40 -6.20 -2.45
C ILE A 74 -2.64 -7.08 -3.67
N ASP A 75 -2.37 -6.55 -4.86
CA ASP A 75 -2.35 -7.31 -6.09
C ASP A 75 -1.08 -8.18 -6.12
N GLY A 76 -1.23 -9.45 -5.74
CA GLY A 76 -0.10 -10.38 -5.59
C GLY A 76 0.54 -10.79 -6.92
N GLU A 77 -0.21 -10.79 -8.02
CA GLU A 77 0.34 -11.08 -9.35
C GLU A 77 1.22 -9.92 -9.80
N LEU A 78 0.69 -8.69 -9.72
CA LEU A 78 1.46 -7.50 -10.04
C LEU A 78 2.67 -7.33 -9.12
N LEU A 79 2.55 -7.58 -7.82
CA LEU A 79 3.68 -7.52 -6.89
C LEU A 79 4.80 -8.51 -7.30
N ARG A 80 4.42 -9.72 -7.74
CA ARG A 80 5.37 -10.74 -8.22
C ARG A 80 6.05 -10.32 -9.52
N GLU A 81 5.31 -9.74 -10.45
CA GLU A 81 5.86 -9.21 -11.71
C GLU A 81 6.83 -8.05 -11.45
N LEU A 82 6.47 -7.17 -10.52
CA LEU A 82 7.26 -6.01 -10.15
C LEU A 82 8.49 -6.35 -9.30
N LYS A 83 8.63 -7.56 -8.78
CA LYS A 83 9.84 -8.05 -8.08
C LYS A 83 10.52 -6.98 -7.20
N PRO A 84 9.84 -6.38 -6.20
CA PRO A 84 10.45 -5.34 -5.37
C PRO A 84 11.53 -5.93 -4.47
N ASP A 85 12.64 -5.22 -4.30
CA ASP A 85 13.69 -5.50 -3.31
C ASP A 85 13.34 -4.89 -1.95
N LEU A 86 12.60 -3.78 -1.96
CA LEU A 86 12.17 -3.01 -0.79
C LEU A 86 10.68 -2.70 -0.90
N ILE A 87 9.93 -2.98 0.17
CA ILE A 87 8.53 -2.57 0.32
C ILE A 87 8.42 -1.64 1.51
N ILE A 88 7.92 -0.42 1.29
CA ILE A 88 7.64 0.56 2.34
C ILE A 88 6.14 0.60 2.59
N THR A 89 5.73 0.45 3.84
CA THR A 89 4.31 0.45 4.24
C THR A 89 4.12 1.17 5.58
N GLN A 90 2.87 1.35 6.00
CA GLN A 90 2.53 1.98 7.27
C GLN A 90 1.86 1.00 8.23
N GLU A 91 2.11 1.21 9.52
CA GLU A 91 1.34 0.59 10.59
C GLU A 91 0.42 1.64 11.20
N LEU A 92 -0.72 1.88 10.54
CA LEU A 92 -1.68 2.88 10.98
C LEU A 92 -3.01 2.29 11.42
N CYS A 93 -3.47 1.21 10.77
CA CYS A 93 -4.66 0.44 11.13
C CYS A 93 -4.88 -0.63 10.06
N GLU A 94 -5.28 -1.83 10.47
CA GLU A 94 -5.55 -2.99 9.59
C GLU A 94 -6.72 -2.81 8.60
N VAL A 95 -7.46 -1.70 8.70
CA VAL A 95 -8.71 -1.49 7.95
C VAL A 95 -8.66 -0.31 6.99
N CYS A 96 -7.98 0.80 7.31
CA CYS A 96 -7.94 1.98 6.46
C CYS A 96 -6.68 2.13 5.60
N ALA A 97 -5.66 1.31 5.83
CA ALA A 97 -4.44 1.28 5.03
C ALA A 97 -4.03 -0.16 4.73
N VAL A 98 -3.12 -0.35 3.77
CA VAL A 98 -2.49 -1.67 3.58
C VAL A 98 -1.54 -1.91 4.75
N GLY A 99 -2.04 -2.59 5.78
CA GLY A 99 -1.27 -2.87 6.98
C GLY A 99 -0.04 -3.75 6.71
N SER A 100 1.01 -3.56 7.50
CA SER A 100 2.24 -4.32 7.42
C SER A 100 2.03 -5.84 7.46
N GLY A 101 1.11 -6.34 8.29
CA GLY A 101 0.76 -7.78 8.34
C GLY A 101 0.32 -8.35 6.99
N SER A 102 -0.54 -7.65 6.25
CA SER A 102 -0.99 -8.07 4.91
C SER A 102 0.16 -8.04 3.89
N VAL A 103 1.09 -7.08 4.03
CA VAL A 103 2.31 -7.01 3.22
C VAL A 103 3.21 -8.22 3.46
N TYR A 104 3.48 -8.54 4.73
CA TYR A 104 4.31 -9.70 5.10
C TYR A 104 3.69 -11.01 4.59
N GLU A 105 2.39 -11.22 4.83
CA GLU A 105 1.69 -12.44 4.39
C GLU A 105 1.71 -12.58 2.87
N THR A 106 1.37 -11.50 2.15
CA THR A 106 1.34 -11.52 0.69
C THR A 106 2.72 -11.75 0.11
N ALA A 107 3.75 -11.02 0.59
CA ALA A 107 5.13 -11.20 0.12
C ALA A 107 5.60 -12.65 0.31
N ALA A 108 5.37 -13.24 1.50
CA ALA A 108 5.75 -14.62 1.78
C ALA A 108 5.01 -15.65 0.91
N ARG A 109 3.77 -15.35 0.50
CA ARG A 109 2.96 -16.22 -0.36
C ARG A 109 3.33 -16.11 -1.85
N VAL A 110 3.66 -14.90 -2.32
CA VAL A 110 3.75 -14.63 -3.76
C VAL A 110 5.17 -14.52 -4.29
N LEU A 111 6.14 -14.13 -3.46
CA LEU A 111 7.54 -13.97 -3.84
C LEU A 111 8.34 -15.23 -3.46
N ASP A 112 9.27 -15.62 -4.32
CA ASP A 112 10.22 -16.70 -4.11
C ASP A 112 11.49 -16.25 -3.36
N TYR A 113 11.48 -15.02 -2.83
CA TYR A 113 12.54 -14.40 -2.05
C TYR A 113 11.95 -13.50 -0.96
N GLN A 114 12.80 -13.03 -0.04
CA GLN A 114 12.39 -12.10 1.02
C GLN A 114 12.82 -10.67 0.69
N PRO A 115 11.89 -9.77 0.32
CA PRO A 115 12.21 -8.35 0.22
C PRO A 115 12.45 -7.75 1.61
N VAL A 116 13.20 -6.65 1.65
CA VAL A 116 13.25 -5.80 2.85
C VAL A 116 11.88 -5.14 3.00
N ILE A 117 11.26 -5.25 4.17
CA ILE A 117 9.97 -4.60 4.47
C ILE A 117 10.20 -3.59 5.59
N ILE A 118 9.96 -2.31 5.28
CA ILE A 118 10.02 -1.22 6.26
C ILE A 118 8.61 -0.79 6.59
N SER A 119 8.22 -0.95 7.85
CA SER A 119 6.97 -0.45 8.40
C SER A 119 7.20 0.88 9.10
N VAL A 120 6.55 1.94 8.63
CA VAL A 120 6.59 3.27 9.25
C VAL A 120 5.47 3.37 10.28
N ARG A 121 5.84 3.67 11.52
CA ARG A 121 4.90 4.00 12.60
C ARG A 121 4.93 5.51 12.83
N PRO A 122 3.78 6.20 12.90
CA PRO A 122 3.77 7.53 13.49
C PRO A 122 4.21 7.42 14.95
N ALA A 123 5.08 8.31 15.39
CA ALA A 123 5.28 8.53 16.80
C ALA A 123 4.01 9.18 17.36
N GLY A 124 3.37 8.52 18.33
CA GLY A 124 2.31 9.12 19.14
C GLY A 124 2.87 10.16 20.10
#